data_AF-A0A3B9WVZ9-F1
#
_entry.id   AF-A0A3B9WVZ9-F1
#
_cell.length_a   1.000
_cell.length_b   1.000
_cell.length_c   1.000
_cell.angle_alpha   90.00
_cell.angle_beta   90.00
_cell.angle_gamma   90.00
#
_symmetry.space_group_name_H-M   'P 1'
#
loop_
_entity.id
_entity.type
_entity.pdbx_description
1 polymer ?
#
loop_
_entity_poly.entity_id
_entity_poly.type
_entity_poly.pdbx_seq_one_letter_code
_entity_poly.pdbx_strand_id
1 'polypeptide(L)'
;MDGFYCNECYKADLTEFSEQVLNISGVASPNAEREIMYLADAGNTVALKLCADLVFYRKILRRRPYSEAFALYLRSSDIVIGEDGGWRSQGSSYPVAYWMLGYYLVNYKRESGLKHSETIETIEGMTIEKRLETAFYLALSCIEHIDVPGAYNLIGRILKEISEDTALFNSLGGQVSNALKESGAFKKMAGKVDPSSASGLSGASELFFKRAASEGYVYACNNLAAREAGAILALAQRDKEDPEIPERVRKYTEYLKRAADKYEPYAANRLGLFYINGEIRGSEGSFHYRRHIAPSLAKDYFMKATVYPDANSAWAYYNLIRYFHKDYDSNIDLLNEHMSKIKELNPRIYELAIEL
;
A
#
# COMPACT_ATOMS: atom_id res chain seq x y z
N MET A 1 -0.28 -8.51 25.18
CA MET A 1 -0.50 -8.58 23.72
C MET A 1 -1.49 -9.71 23.39
N ASP A 2 -2.42 -10.00 24.31
CA ASP A 2 -2.91 -11.38 24.47
C ASP A 2 -4.14 -11.70 23.61
N GLY A 3 -4.53 -10.79 22.71
CA GLY A 3 -5.75 -10.92 21.89
C GLY A 3 -5.55 -11.60 20.53
N PHE A 4 -4.33 -11.57 19.97
CA PHE A 4 -4.02 -12.06 18.62
C PHE A 4 -2.88 -13.06 18.68
N TYR A 5 -3.22 -14.29 19.05
CA TYR A 5 -2.31 -15.42 19.08
C TYR A 5 -2.35 -16.18 17.75
N CYS A 6 -1.21 -16.68 17.30
CA CYS A 6 -1.11 -17.60 16.19
C CYS A 6 -0.28 -18.81 16.62
N ASN A 7 -0.89 -19.98 16.66
CA ASN A 7 -0.14 -21.23 16.73
C ASN A 7 0.50 -21.49 15.36
N GLU A 8 1.57 -22.29 15.31
CA GLU A 8 2.28 -22.53 14.05
C GLU A 8 1.56 -23.50 13.10
N CYS A 9 0.25 -23.79 13.29
CA CYS A 9 -0.48 -24.76 12.47
C CYS A 9 -0.55 -24.34 11.00
N TYR A 10 -0.53 -23.03 10.71
CA TYR A 10 -0.52 -22.52 9.34
C TYR A 10 0.67 -23.03 8.52
N LYS A 11 1.75 -23.53 9.14
CA LYS A 11 2.88 -24.15 8.43
C LYS A 11 2.49 -25.45 7.73
N ALA A 12 1.58 -26.23 8.32
CA ALA A 12 1.03 -27.43 7.68
C ALA A 12 0.15 -27.04 6.49
N ASP A 13 -0.76 -26.08 6.69
CA ASP A 13 -1.59 -25.52 5.62
C ASP A 13 -0.76 -24.94 4.48
N LEU A 14 0.34 -24.26 4.79
CA LEU A 14 1.26 -23.72 3.79
C LEU A 14 1.96 -24.81 3.00
N THR A 15 2.33 -25.93 3.64
CA THR A 15 2.93 -27.08 2.98
C THR A 15 1.94 -27.71 2.01
N GLU A 16 0.73 -28.01 2.49
CA GLU A 16 -0.35 -28.55 1.67
C GLU A 16 -0.66 -27.62 0.48
N PHE A 17 -0.82 -26.32 0.74
CA PHE A 17 -1.07 -25.32 -0.30
C PHE A 17 0.05 -25.29 -1.34
N SER A 18 1.31 -25.39 -0.90
CA SER A 18 2.46 -25.37 -1.81
C SER A 18 2.49 -26.58 -2.73
N GLU A 19 2.20 -27.76 -2.18
CA GLU A 19 2.18 -29.02 -2.92
C GLU A 19 1.04 -29.08 -3.94
N GLN A 20 -0.15 -28.62 -3.56
CA GLN A 20 -1.35 -28.74 -4.40
C GLN A 20 -1.54 -27.58 -5.38
N VAL A 21 -1.09 -26.38 -5.03
CA VAL A 21 -1.32 -25.17 -5.86
C VAL A 21 -0.03 -24.66 -6.46
N LEU A 22 0.91 -24.20 -5.62
CA LEU A 22 2.10 -23.46 -6.06
C LEU A 22 2.99 -24.28 -7.00
N ASN A 23 3.31 -25.51 -6.61
CA ASN A 23 4.25 -26.36 -7.34
C ASN A 23 3.65 -26.94 -8.63
N ILE A 24 2.32 -26.98 -8.75
CA ILE A 24 1.62 -27.57 -9.91
C ILE A 24 1.28 -26.50 -10.93
N SER A 25 0.70 -25.37 -10.51
CA SER A 25 0.04 -24.43 -11.42
C SER A 25 0.31 -22.95 -11.13
N GLY A 26 1.18 -22.66 -10.16
CA GLY A 26 1.41 -21.31 -9.65
C GLY A 26 0.16 -20.73 -8.96
N VAL A 27 0.04 -19.40 -8.88
CA VAL A 27 -1.09 -18.72 -8.21
C VAL A 27 -2.06 -18.00 -9.14
N ALA A 28 -1.74 -17.90 -10.44
CA ALA A 28 -2.45 -17.00 -11.36
C ALA A 28 -3.20 -17.72 -12.49
N SER A 29 -3.20 -19.06 -12.50
CA SER A 29 -3.89 -19.83 -13.53
C SER A 29 -5.34 -20.14 -13.11
N PRO A 30 -6.28 -20.34 -14.06
CA PRO A 30 -7.64 -20.76 -13.73
C PRO A 30 -7.71 -22.11 -12.99
N ASN A 31 -6.69 -22.97 -13.15
CA ASN A 31 -6.57 -24.20 -12.37
C ASN A 31 -6.18 -23.90 -10.92
N ALA A 32 -5.20 -23.02 -10.72
CA ALA A 32 -4.83 -22.55 -9.38
C ALA A 32 -6.01 -21.91 -8.65
N GLU A 33 -6.78 -21.05 -9.32
CA GLU A 33 -7.94 -20.39 -8.73
C GLU A 33 -8.98 -21.40 -8.22
N ARG A 34 -9.27 -22.45 -9.00
CA ARG A 34 -10.19 -23.52 -8.57
C ARG A 34 -9.66 -24.30 -7.37
N GLU A 35 -8.38 -24.63 -7.37
CA GLU A 35 -7.76 -25.37 -6.26
C GLU A 35 -7.70 -24.54 -4.98
N ILE A 36 -7.38 -23.24 -5.10
CA ILE A 36 -7.45 -22.28 -3.98
C ILE A 36 -8.85 -22.28 -3.36
N MET A 37 -9.90 -22.26 -4.19
CA MET A 37 -11.28 -22.30 -3.69
C MET A 37 -11.61 -23.61 -2.98
N TYR A 38 -11.20 -24.75 -3.56
CA TYR A 38 -11.41 -26.07 -2.96
C TYR A 38 -10.74 -26.21 -1.58
N LEU A 39 -9.47 -25.83 -1.47
CA LEU A 39 -8.74 -25.85 -0.20
C LEU A 39 -9.31 -24.85 0.82
N ALA A 40 -9.78 -23.69 0.37
CA ALA A 40 -10.43 -22.71 1.25
C ALA A 40 -11.75 -23.25 1.83
N ASP A 41 -12.53 -24.00 1.03
CA ASP A 41 -13.74 -24.67 1.50
C ASP A 41 -13.43 -25.81 2.48
N ALA A 42 -12.28 -26.49 2.31
CA ALA A 42 -11.76 -27.48 3.25
C ALA A 42 -11.19 -26.87 4.55
N GLY A 43 -11.07 -25.55 4.63
CA GLY A 43 -10.63 -24.84 5.84
C GLY A 43 -9.14 -24.52 5.91
N ASN A 44 -8.37 -24.74 4.85
CA ASN A 44 -6.97 -24.36 4.79
C ASN A 44 -6.82 -22.83 4.90
N THR A 45 -6.12 -22.36 5.93
CA THR A 45 -6.06 -20.94 6.31
C THR A 45 -5.30 -20.09 5.29
N VAL A 46 -4.29 -20.64 4.63
CA VAL A 46 -3.54 -19.99 3.55
C VAL A 46 -4.42 -19.83 2.31
N ALA A 47 -5.14 -20.89 1.94
CA ALA A 47 -6.08 -20.87 0.83
C ALA A 47 -7.24 -19.90 1.08
N LEU A 48 -7.78 -19.83 2.30
CA LEU A 48 -8.80 -18.85 2.68
C LEU A 48 -8.35 -17.41 2.43
N LYS A 49 -7.11 -17.07 2.82
CA LYS A 49 -6.54 -15.73 2.57
C LYS A 49 -6.42 -15.45 1.08
N LEU A 50 -5.91 -16.39 0.29
CA LEU A 50 -5.74 -16.18 -1.16
C LEU A 50 -7.08 -16.14 -1.89
N CYS A 51 -8.05 -16.94 -1.48
CA CYS A 51 -9.43 -16.85 -1.97
C CYS A 51 -10.02 -15.46 -1.67
N ALA A 52 -9.77 -14.93 -0.47
CA ALA A 52 -10.17 -13.57 -0.10
C ALA A 52 -9.53 -12.52 -1.02
N ASP A 53 -8.24 -12.65 -1.35
CA ASP A 53 -7.55 -11.75 -2.29
C ASP A 53 -8.19 -11.81 -3.70
N LEU A 54 -8.50 -13.01 -4.20
CA LEU A 54 -9.15 -13.19 -5.51
C LEU A 54 -10.52 -12.49 -5.55
N VAL A 55 -11.29 -12.56 -4.46
CA VAL A 55 -12.57 -11.85 -4.34
C VAL A 55 -12.37 -10.34 -4.20
N PHE A 56 -11.44 -9.90 -3.34
CA PHE A 56 -11.15 -8.48 -3.09
C PHE A 56 -10.72 -7.74 -4.36
N TYR A 57 -9.80 -8.34 -5.12
CA TYR A 57 -9.31 -7.81 -6.40
C TYR A 57 -10.21 -8.14 -7.59
N ARG A 58 -11.41 -8.69 -7.34
CA ARG A 58 -12.43 -9.00 -8.35
C ARG A 58 -11.95 -9.92 -9.48
N LYS A 59 -10.99 -10.80 -9.18
CA LYS A 59 -10.63 -11.93 -10.05
C LYS A 59 -11.78 -12.95 -10.08
N ILE A 60 -12.41 -13.16 -8.93
CA ILE A 60 -13.68 -13.85 -8.81
C ILE A 60 -14.79 -12.81 -8.63
N LEU A 61 -15.74 -12.78 -9.56
CA LEU A 61 -16.85 -11.85 -9.50
C LEU A 61 -17.83 -12.26 -8.41
N ARG A 62 -18.01 -11.38 -7.42
CA ARG A 62 -18.97 -11.51 -6.33
C ARG A 62 -19.86 -10.27 -6.26
N ARG A 63 -21.07 -10.42 -5.72
CA ARG A 63 -22.01 -9.30 -5.58
C ARG A 63 -21.54 -8.31 -4.52
N ARG A 64 -20.96 -8.81 -3.43
CA ARG A 64 -20.45 -7.99 -2.31
C ARG A 64 -18.99 -8.36 -2.01
N PRO A 65 -18.07 -8.06 -2.94
CA PRO A 65 -16.71 -8.59 -2.91
C PRO A 65 -15.92 -8.17 -1.67
N TYR A 66 -16.10 -6.96 -1.15
CA TYR A 66 -15.33 -6.48 -0.01
C TYR A 66 -15.79 -7.11 1.30
N SER A 67 -17.09 -7.25 1.51
CA SER A 67 -17.67 -7.91 2.70
C SER A 67 -17.44 -9.42 2.69
N GLU A 68 -17.52 -10.07 1.52
CA GLU A 68 -17.23 -11.50 1.37
C GLU A 68 -15.74 -11.79 1.59
N ALA A 69 -14.84 -10.99 1.01
CA ALA A 69 -13.41 -11.11 1.26
C ALA A 69 -13.06 -10.85 2.73
N PHE A 70 -13.69 -9.85 3.37
CA PHE A 70 -13.50 -9.59 4.80
C PHE A 70 -13.88 -10.80 5.67
N ALA A 71 -15.00 -11.44 5.38
CA ALA A 71 -15.41 -12.67 6.08
C ALA A 71 -14.41 -13.82 5.88
N LEU A 72 -13.85 -13.97 4.68
CA LEU A 72 -12.80 -14.97 4.41
C LEU A 72 -11.50 -14.64 5.14
N TYR A 73 -11.09 -13.37 5.23
CA TYR A 73 -9.94 -12.98 6.05
C TYR A 73 -10.16 -13.26 7.53
N LEU A 74 -11.37 -13.00 8.07
CA LEU A 74 -11.70 -13.36 9.45
C LEU A 74 -11.53 -14.86 9.70
N ARG A 75 -12.08 -15.71 8.80
CA ARG A 75 -11.91 -17.17 8.85
C ARG A 75 -10.43 -17.59 8.76
N SER A 76 -9.67 -17.02 7.82
CA SER A 76 -8.24 -17.30 7.67
C SER A 76 -7.42 -16.92 8.91
N SER A 77 -7.80 -15.82 9.56
CA SER A 77 -7.17 -15.35 10.78
C SER A 77 -7.69 -16.03 12.05
N ASP A 78 -8.70 -16.88 11.95
CA ASP A 78 -9.38 -17.51 13.08
C ASP A 78 -9.84 -16.50 14.14
N ILE A 79 -10.26 -15.31 13.68
CA ILE A 79 -10.76 -14.24 14.54
C ILE A 79 -12.26 -14.37 14.69
N VAL A 80 -12.69 -14.39 15.95
CA VAL A 80 -14.08 -14.23 16.36
C VAL A 80 -14.26 -12.85 16.97
N ILE A 81 -15.38 -12.22 16.64
CA ILE A 81 -15.77 -10.92 17.17
C ILE A 81 -16.92 -11.15 18.13
N GLY A 82 -16.67 -10.90 19.42
CA GLY A 82 -17.64 -11.08 20.49
C GLY A 82 -18.79 -10.06 20.41
N GLU A 83 -19.85 -10.31 21.17
CA GLU A 83 -20.97 -9.38 21.33
C GLU A 83 -20.54 -8.03 21.94
N ASP A 84 -19.44 -8.04 22.70
CA ASP A 84 -18.77 -6.85 23.24
C ASP A 84 -17.99 -6.05 22.17
N GLY A 85 -17.98 -6.51 20.91
CA GLY A 85 -17.16 -5.96 19.84
C GLY A 85 -15.67 -6.30 19.97
N GLY A 86 -15.30 -7.19 20.91
CA GLY A 86 -13.93 -7.62 21.15
C GLY A 86 -13.45 -8.60 20.08
N TRP A 87 -12.25 -8.36 19.54
CA TRP A 87 -11.61 -9.22 18.55
C TRP A 87 -10.68 -10.21 19.25
N ARG A 88 -10.88 -11.51 19.03
CA ARG A 88 -10.09 -12.57 19.67
C ARG A 88 -9.72 -13.63 18.64
N SER A 89 -8.45 -14.02 18.58
CA SER A 89 -8.03 -15.19 17.81
C SER A 89 -8.12 -16.47 18.64
N GLN A 90 -8.56 -17.58 18.03
CA GLN A 90 -8.54 -18.90 18.67
C GLN A 90 -7.23 -19.67 18.42
N GLY A 91 -6.32 -19.11 17.62
CA GLY A 91 -4.95 -19.58 17.45
C GLY A 91 -4.67 -20.29 16.14
N SER A 92 -5.66 -20.81 15.41
CA SER A 92 -5.45 -21.52 14.14
C SER A 92 -5.42 -20.53 12.96
N SER A 93 -4.54 -19.54 13.06
CA SER A 93 -4.55 -18.36 12.19
C SER A 93 -3.45 -18.44 11.13
N TYR A 94 -3.70 -17.89 9.94
CA TYR A 94 -2.62 -17.48 9.04
C TYR A 94 -2.27 -16.00 9.28
N PRO A 95 -1.09 -15.67 9.84
CA PRO A 95 -0.79 -14.30 10.31
C PRO A 95 -0.90 -13.21 9.24
N VAL A 96 -0.67 -13.55 7.96
CA VAL A 96 -0.77 -12.58 6.86
C VAL A 96 -2.20 -12.04 6.71
N ALA A 97 -3.22 -12.78 7.16
CA ALA A 97 -4.60 -12.30 7.19
C ALA A 97 -4.80 -11.16 8.20
N TYR A 98 -4.02 -11.10 9.29
CA TYR A 98 -4.07 -9.98 10.24
C TYR A 98 -3.71 -8.66 9.57
N TRP A 99 -2.69 -8.66 8.71
CA TRP A 99 -2.33 -7.47 7.93
C TRP A 99 -3.48 -7.01 7.03
N MET A 100 -4.16 -7.94 6.33
CA MET A 100 -5.28 -7.60 5.45
C MET A 100 -6.49 -7.07 6.23
N LEU A 101 -6.80 -7.64 7.40
CA LEU A 101 -7.84 -7.11 8.29
C LEU A 101 -7.47 -5.71 8.79
N GLY A 102 -6.21 -5.48 9.18
CA GLY A 102 -5.73 -4.15 9.55
C GLY A 102 -5.84 -3.16 8.38
N TYR A 103 -5.54 -3.59 7.15
CA TYR A 103 -5.72 -2.78 5.94
C TYR A 103 -7.19 -2.37 5.76
N TYR A 104 -8.13 -3.30 5.94
CA TYR A 104 -9.56 -3.00 5.90
C TYR A 104 -9.94 -1.93 6.91
N LEU A 105 -9.56 -2.12 8.18
CA LEU A 105 -9.91 -1.20 9.27
C LEU A 105 -9.39 0.22 9.02
N VAL A 106 -8.18 0.36 8.48
CA VAL A 106 -7.58 1.68 8.19
C VAL A 106 -8.21 2.36 6.98
N ASN A 107 -8.55 1.62 5.92
CA ASN A 107 -8.94 2.20 4.62
C ASN A 107 -10.46 2.20 4.37
N TYR A 108 -11.26 1.51 5.18
CA TYR A 108 -12.71 1.41 5.03
C TYR A 108 -13.37 2.79 4.93
N LYS A 109 -14.05 3.05 3.80
CA LYS A 109 -14.73 4.32 3.45
C LYS A 109 -13.85 5.57 3.40
N ARG A 110 -12.52 5.44 3.43
CA ARG A 110 -11.58 6.58 3.40
C ARG A 110 -10.84 6.68 2.08
N GLU A 111 -10.16 5.61 1.69
CA GLU A 111 -9.21 5.59 0.58
C GLU A 111 -9.29 4.28 -0.20
N SER A 112 -8.53 4.17 -1.30
CA SER A 112 -8.36 2.93 -2.10
C SER A 112 -9.67 2.39 -2.72
N GLY A 113 -9.69 1.09 -3.05
CA GLY A 113 -10.89 0.39 -3.50
C GLY A 113 -11.99 0.32 -2.42
N LEU A 114 -11.66 0.57 -1.15
CA LEU A 114 -12.61 0.53 -0.03
C LEU A 114 -13.38 1.85 0.19
N LYS A 115 -13.03 2.94 -0.49
CA LYS A 115 -13.74 4.22 -0.39
C LYS A 115 -15.24 4.10 -0.74
N HIS A 116 -15.55 3.25 -1.71
CA HIS A 116 -16.91 3.01 -2.21
C HIS A 116 -17.36 1.57 -2.01
N SER A 117 -16.78 0.84 -1.04
CA SER A 117 -17.21 -0.53 -0.74
C SER A 117 -18.65 -0.56 -0.24
N GLU A 118 -19.29 -1.73 -0.28
CA GLU A 118 -20.50 -1.99 0.49
C GLU A 118 -20.26 -1.86 2.01
N THR A 119 -21.35 -1.77 2.77
CA THR A 119 -21.31 -1.75 4.24
C THR A 119 -20.79 -3.08 4.79
N ILE A 120 -19.85 -3.00 5.73
CA ILE A 120 -19.34 -4.10 6.54
C ILE A 120 -19.71 -3.79 7.98
N GLU A 121 -20.83 -4.35 8.45
CA GLU A 121 -21.48 -4.00 9.74
C GLU A 121 -20.49 -3.94 10.92
N THR A 122 -19.60 -4.94 10.99
CA THR A 122 -18.54 -5.02 11.99
C THR A 122 -17.66 -3.77 12.05
N ILE A 123 -17.29 -3.21 10.89
CA ILE A 123 -16.40 -2.05 10.82
C ILE A 123 -17.23 -0.76 10.97
N GLU A 124 -18.44 -0.71 10.41
CA GLU A 124 -19.32 0.46 10.41
C GLU A 124 -19.56 0.97 11.85
N GLY A 125 -19.77 0.07 12.81
CA GLY A 125 -19.98 0.41 14.22
C GLY A 125 -18.72 0.87 15.00
N MET A 126 -17.53 0.78 14.41
CA MET A 126 -16.28 1.16 15.08
C MET A 126 -15.93 2.63 14.86
N THR A 127 -15.47 3.32 15.92
CA THR A 127 -14.85 4.63 15.79
C THR A 127 -13.50 4.55 15.07
N ILE A 128 -12.99 5.68 14.58
CA ILE A 128 -11.67 5.72 13.93
C ILE A 128 -10.57 5.27 14.88
N GLU A 129 -10.62 5.67 16.15
CA GLU A 129 -9.65 5.29 17.18
C GLU A 129 -9.63 3.77 17.36
N LYS A 130 -10.81 3.15 17.48
CA LYS A 130 -10.92 1.70 17.65
C LYS A 130 -10.41 0.94 16.43
N ARG A 131 -10.68 1.46 15.22
CA ARG A 131 -10.16 0.88 13.97
C ARG A 131 -8.64 0.94 13.91
N LEU A 132 -8.05 2.10 14.22
CA LEU A 132 -6.59 2.29 14.22
C LEU A 132 -5.90 1.44 15.29
N GLU A 133 -6.43 1.41 16.51
CA GLU A 133 -5.93 0.58 17.60
C GLU A 133 -5.93 -0.90 17.20
N THR A 134 -7.09 -1.40 16.75
CA THR A 134 -7.24 -2.82 16.37
C THR A 134 -6.33 -3.16 15.19
N ALA A 135 -6.27 -2.31 14.16
CA ALA A 135 -5.39 -2.50 13.02
C ALA A 135 -3.91 -2.51 13.40
N PHE A 136 -3.51 -1.65 14.35
CA PHE A 136 -2.15 -1.61 14.86
C PHE A 136 -1.76 -2.92 15.53
N TYR A 137 -2.59 -3.44 16.44
CA TYR A 137 -2.31 -4.72 17.12
C TYR A 137 -2.32 -5.91 16.17
N LEU A 138 -3.22 -5.93 15.18
CA LEU A 138 -3.23 -6.95 14.12
C LEU A 138 -1.93 -6.93 13.30
N ALA A 139 -1.52 -5.75 12.84
CA ALA A 139 -0.29 -5.60 12.06
C ALA A 139 0.96 -5.91 12.87
N LEU A 140 0.98 -5.54 14.16
CA LEU A 140 2.07 -5.86 15.08
C LEU A 140 2.16 -7.37 15.30
N SER A 141 1.04 -8.04 15.58
CA SER A 141 0.99 -9.50 15.72
C SER A 141 1.44 -10.20 14.44
N CYS A 142 1.03 -9.70 13.26
CA CYS A 142 1.52 -10.21 11.98
C CYS A 142 3.05 -10.25 11.92
N ILE A 143 3.73 -9.13 12.22
CA ILE A 143 5.20 -9.05 12.09
C ILE A 143 5.98 -9.77 13.20
N GLU A 144 5.35 -10.04 14.34
CA GLU A 144 5.96 -10.89 15.38
C GLU A 144 5.97 -12.37 14.97
N HIS A 145 5.04 -12.80 14.10
CA HIS A 145 4.94 -14.17 13.62
C HIS A 145 5.57 -14.39 12.23
N ILE A 146 5.43 -13.42 11.31
CA ILE A 146 5.94 -13.49 9.93
C ILE A 146 6.29 -12.09 9.40
N ASP A 147 7.49 -11.96 8.84
CA ASP A 147 7.96 -10.69 8.28
C ASP A 147 7.21 -10.35 6.98
N VAL A 148 6.18 -9.50 7.09
CA VAL A 148 5.35 -9.06 5.97
C VAL A 148 5.56 -7.56 5.74
N PRO A 149 6.20 -7.15 4.63
CA PRO A 149 6.50 -5.74 4.36
C PRO A 149 5.26 -4.83 4.33
N GLY A 150 4.12 -5.38 3.91
CA GLY A 150 2.83 -4.68 3.94
C GLY A 150 2.37 -4.32 5.36
N ALA A 151 2.64 -5.17 6.35
CA ALA A 151 2.31 -4.94 7.74
C ALA A 151 3.21 -3.85 8.36
N TYR A 152 4.52 -3.87 8.07
CA TYR A 152 5.41 -2.76 8.45
C TYR A 152 4.92 -1.43 7.88
N ASN A 153 4.56 -1.39 6.60
CA ASN A 153 4.01 -0.18 5.99
C ASN A 153 2.70 0.27 6.66
N LEU A 154 1.81 -0.67 6.99
CA LEU A 154 0.55 -0.36 7.67
C LEU A 154 0.80 0.26 9.05
N ILE A 155 1.70 -0.32 9.85
CA ILE A 155 2.11 0.26 11.15
C ILE A 155 2.67 1.66 10.92
N GLY A 156 3.59 1.84 9.96
CA GLY A 156 4.12 3.14 9.60
C GLY A 156 3.05 4.18 9.31
N ARG A 157 2.00 3.81 8.55
CA ARG A 157 0.85 4.69 8.27
C ARG A 157 0.06 5.06 9.52
N ILE A 158 -0.28 4.08 10.36
CA ILE A 158 -1.05 4.30 11.58
C ILE A 158 -0.28 5.22 12.54
N LEU A 159 1.01 4.95 12.75
CA LEU A 159 1.86 5.78 13.60
C LEU A 159 1.98 7.22 13.09
N LYS A 160 2.08 7.40 11.76
CA LYS A 160 2.09 8.72 11.14
C LYS A 160 0.80 9.48 11.45
N GLU A 161 -0.35 8.84 11.21
CA GLU A 161 -1.66 9.43 11.43
C GLU A 161 -1.86 9.83 12.90
N ILE A 162 -1.53 8.95 13.84
CA ILE A 162 -1.58 9.25 15.28
C ILE A 162 -0.61 10.40 15.65
N SER A 163 0.57 10.48 15.02
CA SER A 163 1.54 11.55 15.32
C SER A 163 1.16 12.92 14.78
N GLU A 164 0.36 12.96 13.71
CA GLU A 164 -0.04 14.21 13.03
C GLU A 164 -1.37 14.76 13.57
N ASP A 165 -2.19 13.94 14.21
CA ASP A 165 -3.47 14.34 14.82
C ASP A 165 -3.38 14.37 16.36
N THR A 166 -3.57 15.56 16.94
CA THR A 166 -3.47 15.76 18.39
C THR A 166 -4.53 15.00 19.18
N ALA A 167 -5.76 14.86 18.65
CA ALA A 167 -6.82 14.13 19.34
C ALA A 167 -6.54 12.62 19.34
N LEU A 168 -6.09 12.07 18.20
CA LEU A 168 -5.66 10.67 18.11
C LEU A 168 -4.45 10.40 19.00
N PHE A 169 -3.46 11.30 19.04
CA PHE A 169 -2.29 11.14 19.92
C PHE A 169 -2.69 11.07 21.40
N ASN A 170 -3.58 11.97 21.84
CA ASN A 170 -4.06 11.99 23.22
C ASN A 170 -4.87 10.73 23.57
N SER A 171 -5.61 10.17 22.61
CA SER A 171 -6.42 8.97 22.81
C SER A 171 -5.60 7.67 22.77
N LEU A 172 -4.70 7.52 21.80
CA LEU A 172 -4.02 6.25 21.48
C LEU A 172 -2.53 6.23 21.78
N GLY A 173 -1.88 7.40 21.87
CA GLY A 173 -0.42 7.53 21.87
C GLY A 173 0.27 6.72 22.97
N GLY A 174 -0.28 6.74 24.20
CA GLY A 174 0.26 5.97 25.32
C GLY A 174 0.18 4.45 25.11
N GLN A 175 -0.97 3.96 24.65
CA GLN A 175 -1.20 2.52 24.41
C GLN A 175 -0.29 1.99 23.30
N VAL A 176 -0.24 2.71 22.17
CA VAL A 176 0.60 2.36 21.02
C VAL A 176 2.08 2.41 21.39
N SER A 177 2.51 3.43 22.15
CA SER A 177 3.91 3.54 22.61
C SER A 177 4.32 2.37 23.49
N ASN A 178 3.46 1.96 24.42
CA ASN A 178 3.74 0.82 25.31
C ASN A 178 3.86 -0.48 24.50
N ALA A 179 2.92 -0.72 23.58
CA ALA A 179 2.96 -1.90 22.71
C ALA A 179 4.21 -1.94 21.83
N LEU A 180 4.65 -0.80 21.26
CA LEU A 180 5.91 -0.70 20.52
C LEU A 180 7.11 -1.03 21.41
N LYS A 181 7.17 -0.51 22.63
CA LYS A 181 8.27 -0.78 23.57
C LYS A 181 8.32 -2.25 24.01
N GLU A 182 7.21 -2.98 23.95
CA GLU A 182 7.14 -4.40 24.26
C GLU A 182 7.52 -5.27 23.04
N SER A 183 7.18 -4.83 21.83
CA SER A 183 7.43 -5.53 20.56
C SER A 183 8.90 -5.91 20.35
N GLY A 184 9.13 -7.18 20.02
CA GLY A 184 10.44 -7.69 19.63
C GLY A 184 10.89 -7.13 18.28
N ALA A 185 9.95 -6.98 17.33
CA ALA A 185 10.23 -6.39 16.03
C ALA A 185 10.68 -4.94 16.13
N PHE A 186 10.00 -4.11 16.93
CA PHE A 186 10.39 -2.71 17.12
C PHE A 186 11.76 -2.59 17.79
N LYS A 187 12.03 -3.35 18.85
CA LYS A 187 13.33 -3.34 19.56
C LYS A 187 14.52 -3.58 18.64
N LYS A 188 14.38 -4.46 17.64
CA LYS A 188 15.44 -4.77 16.66
C LYS A 188 15.77 -3.59 15.74
N MET A 189 14.86 -2.64 15.55
CA MET A 189 15.01 -1.53 14.60
C MET A 189 15.02 -0.13 15.24
N ALA A 190 14.55 0.00 16.48
CA ALA A 190 14.29 1.29 17.13
C ALA A 190 15.53 2.21 17.20
N GLY A 191 16.73 1.63 17.32
CA GLY A 191 17.96 2.40 17.46
C GLY A 191 17.87 3.34 18.68
N LYS A 192 17.76 4.66 18.43
CA LYS A 192 17.61 5.71 19.45
C LYS A 192 16.20 6.32 19.52
N VAL A 193 15.24 5.80 18.75
CA VAL A 193 13.88 6.36 18.67
C VAL A 193 13.09 5.96 19.91
N ASP A 194 12.64 6.95 20.68
CA ASP A 194 11.68 6.76 21.77
C ASP A 194 10.26 7.10 21.29
N PRO A 195 9.31 6.15 21.24
CA PRO A 195 7.97 6.39 20.74
C PRO A 195 7.06 7.19 21.69
N SER A 196 7.53 7.61 22.88
CA SER A 196 6.67 8.22 23.93
C SER A 196 6.11 9.62 23.63
N SER A 197 6.39 10.19 22.46
CA SER A 197 5.94 11.52 22.05
C SER A 197 5.46 11.50 20.60
N ALA A 198 4.70 12.51 20.16
CA ALA A 198 4.27 12.61 18.76
C ALA A 198 5.45 12.60 17.77
N SER A 199 6.52 13.34 18.07
CA SER A 199 7.77 13.31 17.30
C SER A 199 8.42 11.92 17.32
N GLY A 200 8.39 11.26 18.48
CA GLY A 200 8.83 9.88 18.67
C GLY A 200 8.08 8.87 17.78
N LEU A 201 6.75 8.94 17.75
CA LEU A 201 5.91 8.11 16.87
C LEU A 201 6.14 8.41 15.38
N SER A 202 6.38 9.68 15.02
CA SER A 202 6.75 10.06 13.65
C SER A 202 8.10 9.45 13.24
N GLY A 203 9.09 9.47 14.14
CA GLY A 203 10.37 8.79 13.96
C GLY A 203 10.21 7.26 13.84
N ALA A 204 9.38 6.65 14.68
CA ALA A 204 9.09 5.22 14.63
C ALA A 204 8.40 4.85 13.30
N SER A 205 7.43 5.67 12.87
CA SER A 205 6.76 5.54 11.58
C SER A 205 7.76 5.51 10.41
N GLU A 206 8.79 6.36 10.43
CA GLU A 206 9.85 6.36 9.42
C GLU A 206 10.65 5.05 9.41
N LEU A 207 10.98 4.50 10.58
CA LEU A 207 11.68 3.21 10.67
C LEU A 207 10.85 2.07 10.06
N PHE A 208 9.55 2.02 10.36
CA PHE A 208 8.63 1.04 9.78
C PHE A 208 8.53 1.16 8.26
N PHE A 209 8.42 2.38 7.72
CA PHE A 209 8.44 2.57 6.27
C PHE A 209 9.77 2.17 5.64
N LYS A 210 10.91 2.52 6.25
CA LYS A 210 12.24 2.13 5.77
C LYS A 210 12.41 0.61 5.75
N ARG A 211 11.93 -0.08 6.78
CA ARG A 211 11.93 -1.56 6.84
C ARG A 211 11.07 -2.17 5.73
N ALA A 212 9.85 -1.68 5.53
CA ALA A 212 9.00 -2.15 4.44
C ALA A 212 9.63 -1.88 3.05
N ALA A 213 10.24 -0.70 2.87
CA ALA A 213 10.90 -0.32 1.63
C ALA A 213 12.18 -1.11 1.35
N SER A 214 12.94 -1.52 2.38
CA SER A 214 14.14 -2.35 2.20
C SER A 214 13.79 -3.76 1.73
N GLU A 215 12.65 -4.29 2.15
CA GLU A 215 12.07 -5.54 1.63
C GLU A 215 11.34 -5.33 0.28
N GLY A 216 11.39 -4.10 -0.25
CA GLY A 216 10.91 -3.76 -1.58
C GLY A 216 9.40 -3.59 -1.69
N TYR A 217 8.71 -3.23 -0.61
CA TYR A 217 7.29 -2.88 -0.65
C TYR A 217 7.08 -1.51 -1.31
N VAL A 218 6.53 -1.49 -2.52
CA VAL A 218 6.44 -0.30 -3.37
C VAL A 218 5.67 0.86 -2.72
N TYR A 219 4.60 0.57 -1.98
CA TYR A 219 3.82 1.62 -1.31
C TYR A 219 4.59 2.29 -0.16
N ALA A 220 5.52 1.58 0.49
CA ALA A 220 6.39 2.19 1.50
C ALA A 220 7.41 3.14 0.86
N CYS A 221 7.94 2.77 -0.31
CA CYS A 221 8.76 3.67 -1.11
C CYS A 221 7.98 4.93 -1.49
N ASN A 222 6.73 4.80 -1.92
CA ASN A 222 5.88 5.94 -2.26
C ASN A 222 5.60 6.84 -1.04
N ASN A 223 5.36 6.26 0.14
CA ASN A 223 5.17 7.01 1.38
C ASN A 223 6.43 7.79 1.78
N LEU A 224 7.62 7.18 1.65
CA LEU A 224 8.89 7.85 1.91
C LEU A 224 9.17 8.97 0.89
N ALA A 225 8.91 8.72 -0.40
CA ALA A 225 9.01 9.74 -1.43
C ALA A 225 8.07 10.93 -1.14
N ALA A 226 6.83 10.68 -0.75
CA ALA A 226 5.88 11.75 -0.39
C ALA A 226 6.38 12.59 0.80
N ARG A 227 7.04 11.98 1.78
CA ARG A 227 7.67 12.69 2.89
C ARG A 227 8.82 13.59 2.43
N GLU A 228 9.71 13.07 1.58
CA GLU A 228 10.80 13.87 1.04
C GLU A 228 10.25 15.03 0.18
N ALA A 229 9.19 14.81 -0.60
CA ALA A 229 8.53 15.87 -1.36
C ALA A 229 7.96 16.98 -0.44
N GLY A 230 7.33 16.61 0.67
CA GLY A 230 6.86 17.57 1.68
C GLY A 230 8.00 18.37 2.31
N ALA A 231 9.11 17.69 2.67
CA ALA A 231 10.30 18.35 3.21
C ALA A 231 10.93 19.32 2.20
N ILE A 232 11.03 18.94 0.93
CA ILE A 232 11.53 19.80 -0.16
C ILE A 232 10.66 21.05 -0.31
N LEU A 233 9.34 20.90 -0.31
CA LEU A 233 8.40 22.03 -0.41
C LEU A 233 8.56 23.00 0.79
N ALA A 234 8.66 22.48 2.01
CA ALA A 234 8.84 23.29 3.21
C ALA A 234 10.20 24.04 3.22
N LEU A 235 11.26 23.41 2.71
CA LEU A 235 12.56 24.07 2.52
C LEU A 235 12.45 25.16 1.45
N ALA A 236 11.93 24.82 0.26
CA ALA A 236 11.83 25.72 -0.88
C ALA A 236 10.91 26.95 -0.66
N GLN A 237 9.94 26.85 0.26
CA GLN A 237 9.14 27.98 0.70
C GLN A 237 9.96 29.00 1.51
N ARG A 238 10.97 28.55 2.24
CA ARG A 238 11.87 29.40 3.05
C ARG A 238 13.04 29.91 2.21
N ASP A 239 13.71 29.00 1.51
CA ASP A 239 14.82 29.28 0.60
C ASP A 239 14.85 28.24 -0.52
N LYS A 240 14.71 28.69 -1.78
CA LYS A 240 14.72 27.80 -2.96
C LYS A 240 16.09 27.19 -3.24
N GLU A 241 17.15 27.79 -2.70
CA GLU A 241 18.53 27.32 -2.87
C GLU A 241 19.07 26.67 -1.58
N ASP A 242 18.19 26.29 -0.64
CA ASP A 242 18.57 25.60 0.59
C ASP A 242 19.47 24.38 0.27
N PRO A 243 20.67 24.28 0.87
CA PRO A 243 21.65 23.24 0.55
C PRO A 243 21.19 21.83 0.91
N GLU A 244 20.13 21.66 1.71
CA GLU A 244 19.53 20.34 1.98
C GLU A 244 18.66 19.84 0.81
N ILE A 245 18.13 20.73 -0.04
CA ILE A 245 17.21 20.35 -1.12
C ILE A 245 17.83 19.29 -2.06
N PRO A 246 19.08 19.42 -2.57
CA PRO A 246 19.66 18.41 -3.45
C PRO A 246 19.68 16.99 -2.86
N GLU A 247 20.04 16.83 -1.58
CA GLU A 247 20.07 15.53 -0.92
C GLU A 247 18.66 14.96 -0.72
N ARG A 248 17.69 15.81 -0.40
CA ARG A 248 16.28 15.43 -0.31
C ARG A 248 15.73 14.98 -1.67
N VAL A 249 16.06 15.68 -2.74
CA VAL A 249 15.71 15.30 -4.13
C VAL A 249 16.32 13.95 -4.50
N ARG A 250 17.57 13.70 -4.10
CA ARG A 250 18.23 12.39 -4.30
C ARG A 250 17.44 11.27 -3.61
N LYS A 251 17.05 11.44 -2.35
CA LYS A 251 16.22 10.46 -1.62
C LYS A 251 14.84 10.28 -2.25
N TYR A 252 14.17 11.37 -2.61
CA TYR A 252 12.88 11.37 -3.29
C TYR A 252 12.91 10.49 -4.55
N THR A 253 13.87 10.76 -5.43
CA THR A 253 14.03 10.01 -6.68
C THR A 253 14.47 8.57 -6.45
N GLU A 254 15.33 8.31 -5.46
CA GLU A 254 15.75 6.95 -5.08
C GLU A 254 14.56 6.09 -4.64
N TYR A 255 13.69 6.62 -3.78
CA TYR A 255 12.49 5.90 -3.35
C TYR A 255 11.51 5.67 -4.50
N LEU A 256 11.22 6.68 -5.32
CA LEU A 256 10.37 6.50 -6.50
C LEU A 256 10.94 5.46 -7.46
N LYS A 257 12.25 5.49 -7.71
CA LYS A 257 12.92 4.54 -8.59
C LYS A 257 12.75 3.10 -8.11
N ARG A 258 12.88 2.85 -6.80
CA ARG A 258 12.67 1.50 -6.23
C ARG A 258 11.26 0.95 -6.47
N ALA A 259 10.23 1.79 -6.43
CA ALA A 259 8.87 1.40 -6.75
C ALA A 259 8.64 1.28 -8.27
N ALA A 260 9.14 2.24 -9.05
CA ALA A 260 8.99 2.29 -10.50
C ALA A 260 9.69 1.11 -11.21
N ASP A 261 10.85 0.66 -10.72
CA ASP A 261 11.56 -0.52 -11.25
C ASP A 261 10.83 -1.84 -10.97
N LYS A 262 9.83 -1.81 -10.08
CA LYS A 262 8.87 -2.90 -9.87
C LYS A 262 7.54 -2.68 -10.60
N TYR A 263 7.55 -1.81 -11.62
CA TYR A 263 6.41 -1.49 -12.48
C TYR A 263 5.21 -0.87 -11.73
N GLU A 264 5.45 -0.19 -10.61
CA GLU A 264 4.38 0.54 -9.92
C GLU A 264 4.03 1.81 -10.71
N PRO A 265 2.81 1.93 -11.28
CA PRO A 265 2.47 2.99 -12.23
C PRO A 265 2.53 4.40 -11.64
N TYR A 266 2.13 4.59 -10.39
CA TYR A 266 2.17 5.92 -9.76
C TYR A 266 3.61 6.44 -9.66
N ALA A 267 4.52 5.62 -9.13
CA ALA A 267 5.92 5.99 -8.95
C ALA A 267 6.63 6.23 -10.28
N ALA A 268 6.40 5.36 -11.26
CA ALA A 268 6.95 5.48 -12.60
C ALA A 268 6.46 6.76 -13.30
N ASN A 269 5.16 7.08 -13.21
CA ASN A 269 4.62 8.31 -13.76
C ASN A 269 5.19 9.57 -13.06
N ARG A 270 5.32 9.55 -11.73
CA ARG A 270 5.96 10.66 -10.97
C ARG A 270 7.41 10.88 -11.37
N LEU A 271 8.15 9.80 -11.53
CA LEU A 271 9.56 9.86 -11.91
C LEU A 271 9.73 10.31 -13.37
N GLY A 272 8.82 9.92 -14.27
CA GLY A 272 8.74 10.46 -15.62
C GLY A 272 8.51 11.97 -15.66
N LEU A 273 7.57 12.48 -14.85
CA LEU A 273 7.33 13.93 -14.70
C LEU A 273 8.55 14.65 -14.13
N PHE A 274 9.19 14.09 -13.11
CA PHE A 274 10.45 14.64 -12.57
C PHE A 274 11.52 14.76 -13.67
N TYR A 275 11.73 13.72 -14.47
CA TYR A 275 12.74 13.75 -15.53
C TYR A 275 12.35 14.60 -16.75
N ILE A 276 11.06 14.90 -16.99
CA ILE A 276 10.67 15.76 -18.13
C ILE A 276 10.73 17.25 -17.79
N ASN A 277 10.31 17.66 -16.58
CA ASN A 277 10.15 19.08 -16.24
C ASN A 277 10.68 19.45 -14.83
N GLY A 278 11.20 18.48 -14.07
CA GLY A 278 11.67 18.67 -12.70
C GLY A 278 10.57 18.67 -11.63
N GLU A 279 9.32 18.31 -11.96
CA GLU A 279 8.20 18.38 -11.03
C GLU A 279 8.37 17.43 -9.85
N ILE A 280 8.24 17.99 -8.65
CA ILE A 280 8.13 17.30 -7.37
C ILE A 280 6.81 17.77 -6.75
N ARG A 281 5.87 16.84 -6.55
CA ARG A 281 4.53 17.15 -6.05
C ARG A 281 4.30 16.57 -4.65
N GLY A 282 3.88 17.42 -3.73
CA GLY A 282 3.41 17.06 -2.39
C GLY A 282 1.92 17.38 -2.21
N SER A 283 1.42 17.31 -0.97
CA SER A 283 0.02 17.67 -0.65
C SER A 283 -0.26 19.16 -0.85
N GLU A 284 0.69 20.01 -0.45
CA GLU A 284 0.54 21.48 -0.42
C GLU A 284 0.90 22.16 -1.75
N GLY A 285 1.30 21.41 -2.78
CA GLY A 285 1.66 21.97 -4.08
C GLY A 285 2.79 21.24 -4.80
N SER A 286 3.47 21.98 -5.67
CA SER A 286 4.54 21.47 -6.54
C SER A 286 5.76 22.38 -6.53
N PHE A 287 6.95 21.77 -6.56
CA PHE A 287 8.24 22.43 -6.74
C PHE A 287 8.91 21.89 -8.00
N HIS A 288 9.63 22.73 -8.75
CA HIS A 288 10.29 22.34 -9.99
C HIS A 288 11.82 22.39 -9.84
N TYR A 289 12.44 21.21 -9.74
CA TYR A 289 13.89 21.05 -9.65
C TYR A 289 14.49 20.67 -11.01
N ARG A 290 14.81 21.67 -11.83
CA ARG A 290 15.19 21.48 -13.25
C ARG A 290 16.62 20.97 -13.50
N ARG A 291 17.41 20.70 -12.46
CA ARG A 291 18.83 20.27 -12.61
C ARG A 291 18.99 18.83 -13.13
N HIS A 292 17.90 18.05 -13.21
CA HIS A 292 17.94 16.64 -13.62
C HIS A 292 16.97 16.31 -14.78
N ILE A 293 16.75 17.24 -15.71
CA ILE A 293 15.91 16.96 -16.87
C ILE A 293 16.61 15.94 -17.81
N ALA A 294 15.93 14.84 -18.09
CA ALA A 294 16.40 13.74 -18.94
C ALA A 294 15.21 13.14 -19.73
N PRO A 295 14.84 13.72 -20.90
CA PRO A 295 13.62 13.33 -21.62
C PRO A 295 13.57 11.87 -22.06
N SER A 296 14.70 11.27 -22.45
CA SER A 296 14.77 9.85 -22.79
C SER A 296 14.40 8.96 -21.59
N LEU A 297 14.97 9.27 -20.42
CA LEU A 297 14.67 8.55 -19.19
C LEU A 297 13.22 8.78 -18.73
N ALA A 298 12.67 9.97 -18.95
CA ALA A 298 11.25 10.24 -18.71
C ALA A 298 10.35 9.33 -19.55
N LYS A 299 10.65 9.17 -20.85
CA LYS A 299 9.93 8.26 -21.75
C LYS A 299 9.97 6.82 -21.22
N ASP A 300 11.13 6.33 -20.82
CA ASP A 300 11.28 4.97 -20.28
C ASP A 300 10.40 4.73 -19.05
N TYR A 301 10.32 5.69 -18.13
CA TYR A 301 9.46 5.57 -16.95
C TYR A 301 7.97 5.70 -17.28
N PHE A 302 7.58 6.57 -18.20
CA PHE A 302 6.19 6.57 -18.67
C PHE A 302 5.82 5.24 -19.32
N MET A 303 6.69 4.65 -20.14
CA MET A 303 6.47 3.31 -20.70
C MET A 303 6.36 2.24 -19.60
N LYS A 304 7.23 2.26 -18.58
CA LYS A 304 7.10 1.34 -17.41
C LYS A 304 5.75 1.46 -16.72
N ALA A 305 5.22 2.67 -16.58
CA ALA A 305 3.92 2.92 -15.95
C ALA A 305 2.71 2.35 -16.75
N THR A 306 2.90 1.96 -18.01
CA THR A 306 1.85 1.35 -18.84
C THR A 306 1.74 -0.17 -18.70
N VAL A 307 2.72 -0.83 -18.09
CA VAL A 307 2.81 -2.30 -18.01
C VAL A 307 1.71 -2.92 -17.16
N TYR A 308 1.35 -2.27 -16.05
CA TYR A 308 0.29 -2.75 -15.15
C TYR A 308 -0.88 -1.76 -15.16
N PRO A 309 -1.88 -1.94 -16.04
CA PRO A 309 -2.86 -0.92 -16.34
C PRO A 309 -3.76 -0.61 -15.14
N ASP A 310 -3.63 0.61 -14.62
CA ASP A 310 -4.51 1.20 -13.61
C ASP A 310 -4.86 2.66 -13.95
N ALA A 311 -5.54 3.36 -13.04
CA ALA A 311 -5.89 4.77 -13.23
C ALA A 311 -4.67 5.71 -13.37
N ASN A 312 -3.49 5.32 -12.86
CA ASN A 312 -2.24 6.06 -13.02
C ASN A 312 -1.58 5.76 -14.38
N SER A 313 -1.76 4.56 -14.94
CA SER A 313 -1.32 4.27 -16.31
C SER A 313 -2.00 5.18 -17.35
N ALA A 314 -3.26 5.58 -17.12
CA ALA A 314 -3.93 6.58 -17.97
C ALA A 314 -3.15 7.91 -18.03
N TRP A 315 -2.61 8.37 -16.91
CA TRP A 315 -1.75 9.55 -16.88
C TRP A 315 -0.43 9.34 -17.62
N ALA A 316 0.14 8.14 -17.57
CA ALA A 316 1.35 7.83 -18.31
C ALA A 316 1.13 7.87 -19.84
N TYR A 317 0.04 7.28 -20.33
CA TYR A 317 -0.36 7.38 -21.75
C TYR A 317 -0.58 8.84 -22.17
N TYR A 318 -1.30 9.62 -21.35
CA TYR A 318 -1.48 11.05 -21.59
C TYR A 318 -0.14 11.80 -21.67
N ASN A 319 0.78 11.53 -20.74
CA ASN A 319 2.10 12.17 -20.71
C ASN A 319 2.97 11.75 -21.90
N LEU A 320 2.85 10.50 -22.37
CA LEU A 320 3.52 10.06 -23.60
C LEU A 320 3.00 10.86 -24.80
N ILE A 321 1.68 11.02 -24.97
CA ILE A 321 1.09 11.81 -26.06
C ILE A 321 1.54 13.28 -25.95
N ARG A 322 1.39 13.89 -24.77
CA ARG A 322 1.67 15.30 -24.53
C ARG A 322 3.13 15.67 -24.78
N TYR A 323 4.07 14.90 -24.21
CA TYR A 323 5.49 15.27 -24.20
C TYR A 323 6.29 14.62 -25.34
N PHE A 324 5.79 13.54 -25.92
CA PHE A 324 6.43 12.80 -27.00
C PHE A 324 5.53 12.70 -28.25
N HIS A 325 4.73 13.74 -28.53
CA HIS A 325 3.78 13.79 -29.66
C HIS A 325 4.38 13.39 -31.01
N LYS A 326 5.68 13.65 -31.24
CA LYS A 326 6.37 13.24 -32.47
C LYS A 326 6.34 11.74 -32.76
N ASP A 327 6.23 10.90 -31.72
CA ASP A 327 6.06 9.44 -31.88
C ASP A 327 4.68 9.09 -32.47
N TYR A 328 3.71 10.00 -32.38
CA TYR A 328 2.32 9.82 -32.79
C TYR A 328 1.99 10.53 -34.10
N ASP A 329 2.72 11.59 -34.46
CA ASP A 329 2.53 12.36 -35.71
C ASP A 329 2.51 11.47 -36.96
N SER A 330 3.24 10.34 -36.93
CA SER A 330 3.32 9.36 -38.02
C SER A 330 2.68 8.00 -37.69
N ASN A 331 2.06 7.85 -36.52
CA ASN A 331 1.51 6.59 -36.03
C ASN A 331 0.14 6.80 -35.36
N ILE A 332 -0.86 7.08 -36.19
CA ILE A 332 -2.24 7.33 -35.74
C ILE A 332 -2.86 6.11 -35.03
N ASP A 333 -2.46 4.89 -35.40
CA ASP A 333 -2.94 3.67 -34.78
C ASP A 333 -2.49 3.58 -33.31
N LEU A 334 -1.22 3.91 -33.03
CA LEU A 334 -0.70 3.99 -31.67
C LEU A 334 -1.39 5.09 -30.85
N LEU A 335 -1.69 6.24 -31.46
CA LEU A 335 -2.44 7.31 -30.79
C LEU A 335 -3.83 6.82 -30.39
N ASN A 336 -4.56 6.18 -31.32
CA ASN A 336 -5.90 5.65 -31.08
C ASN A 336 -5.91 4.55 -30.02
N GLU A 337 -4.88 3.68 -30.01
CA GLU A 337 -4.70 2.66 -28.97
C GLU A 337 -4.53 3.31 -27.59
N HIS A 338 -3.59 4.25 -27.46
CA HIS A 338 -3.34 4.93 -26.19
C HIS A 338 -4.55 5.75 -25.72
N MET A 339 -5.23 6.45 -26.62
CA MET A 339 -6.48 7.18 -26.30
C MET A 339 -7.59 6.24 -25.81
N SER A 340 -7.72 5.05 -26.41
CA SER A 340 -8.65 4.03 -25.96
C SER A 340 -8.31 3.54 -24.55
N LYS A 341 -7.01 3.34 -24.25
CA LYS A 341 -6.54 2.97 -22.91
C LYS A 341 -6.78 4.07 -21.88
N ILE A 342 -6.56 5.34 -22.22
CA ILE A 342 -6.88 6.47 -21.32
C ILE A 342 -8.38 6.46 -20.99
N LYS A 343 -9.25 6.31 -22.00
CA LYS A 343 -10.71 6.27 -21.81
C LYS A 343 -11.16 5.11 -20.91
N GLU A 344 -10.59 3.92 -21.11
CA GLU A 344 -10.89 2.72 -20.33
C GLU A 344 -10.48 2.90 -18.86
N LEU A 345 -9.27 3.42 -18.63
CA LEU A 345 -8.64 3.44 -17.30
C LEU A 345 -9.01 4.67 -16.46
N ASN A 346 -9.20 5.84 -17.10
CA ASN A 346 -9.56 7.08 -16.41
C ASN A 346 -10.27 8.08 -17.35
N PRO A 347 -11.62 8.04 -17.42
CA PRO A 347 -12.41 8.90 -18.31
C PRO A 347 -12.17 10.40 -18.12
N ARG A 348 -11.79 10.86 -16.92
CA ARG A 348 -11.48 12.28 -16.69
C ARG A 348 -10.21 12.74 -17.39
N ILE A 349 -9.24 11.85 -17.57
CA ILE A 349 -7.99 12.16 -18.28
C ILE A 349 -8.22 12.13 -19.78
N TYR A 350 -9.17 11.31 -20.25
CA TYR A 350 -9.55 11.27 -21.64
C TYR A 350 -10.10 12.62 -22.13
N GLU A 351 -10.89 13.31 -21.30
CA GLU A 351 -11.37 14.67 -21.58
C GLU A 351 -10.21 15.65 -21.82
N LEU A 352 -9.18 15.61 -20.95
CA LEU A 352 -7.96 16.43 -21.12
C LEU A 352 -7.13 16.02 -22.35
N ALA A 353 -7.14 14.73 -22.70
CA ALA A 353 -6.36 14.21 -23.81
C ALA A 353 -6.96 14.58 -25.18
N ILE A 354 -8.28 14.75 -25.27
CA ILE A 354 -8.96 15.20 -26.50
C ILE A 354 -8.64 16.67 -26.83
N GLU A 355 -8.29 17.48 -25.82
CA GLU A 355 -7.94 18.89 -26.02
C GLU A 355 -6.52 19.11 -26.57
N LEU A 356 -5.66 18.07 -26.51
CA LEU A 356 -4.31 18.08 -27.09
C LEU A 356 -4.37 17.84 -28.60
#